data_AF-N9PIR6-F1
#
_entry.id   AF-N9PIR6-F1
#
_cell.length_a   1.000
_cell.length_b   1.000
_cell.length_c   1.000
_cell.angle_alpha   90.00
_cell.angle_beta   90.00
_cell.angle_gamma   90.00
#
_symmetry.space_group_name_H-M   'P 1'
#
loop_
_entity.id
_entity.type
_entity.pdbx_description
1 polymer ?
#
loop_
_entity_poly.entity_id
_entity_poly.type
_entity_poly.pdbx_seq_one_letter_code
_entity_poly.pdbx_strand_id
1 'polypeptide(L)'
;MKKIVLLCLFLSVCVQSYASNKYYCFTDGKNSILLVSPEYQKIQSIKYYPYLKDIKLSVPVHIEEVEVEKFAQPEVYKTMNELIDGKVTGQYTFVSQGYILYGASYRNFKTKKETHFQQVSLNLKGISCL
;
A
#
# COMPACT_ATOMS: atom_id res chain seq x y z
N MET A 1 58.35 -22.92 7.07
CA MET A 1 57.79 -22.27 5.86
C MET A 1 56.77 -23.25 5.28
N LYS A 2 55.51 -22.97 4.96
CA LYS A 2 54.68 -21.77 4.89
C LYS A 2 53.24 -22.22 5.22
N LYS A 3 52.56 -21.46 6.08
CA LYS A 3 51.14 -21.61 6.41
C LYS A 3 50.30 -21.31 5.16
N ILE A 4 49.68 -22.30 4.51
CA ILE A 4 48.70 -22.06 3.44
C ILE A 4 47.63 -23.14 3.47
N VAL A 5 46.76 -23.14 4.49
CA VAL A 5 45.43 -23.78 4.38
C VAL A 5 44.51 -23.06 5.36
N LEU A 6 43.99 -21.86 5.04
CA LEU A 6 42.73 -21.37 5.63
C LEU A 6 42.22 -20.05 5.01
N LEU A 7 42.14 -19.92 3.69
CA LEU A 7 41.64 -18.68 3.09
C LEU A 7 40.69 -18.88 1.91
N CYS A 8 39.73 -19.81 2.02
CA CYS A 8 38.68 -19.97 0.99
C CYS A 8 37.25 -20.06 1.56
N LEU A 9 37.00 -19.76 2.84
CA LEU A 9 35.70 -20.03 3.48
C LEU A 9 34.96 -18.82 4.07
N PHE A 10 35.34 -17.58 3.70
CA PHE A 10 34.73 -16.36 4.25
C PHE A 10 34.05 -15.43 3.23
N LEU A 11 33.92 -15.83 1.96
CA LEU A 11 33.35 -14.96 0.91
C LEU A 11 31.89 -15.25 0.54
N SER A 12 31.16 -16.07 1.31
CA SER A 12 29.69 -16.04 1.31
C SER A 12 29.19 -14.90 2.20
N VAL A 13 29.58 -13.67 1.86
CA VAL A 13 28.82 -12.50 2.32
C VAL A 13 27.52 -12.53 1.52
N CYS A 14 26.48 -13.12 2.12
CA CYS A 14 25.13 -13.07 1.59
C CYS A 14 24.77 -11.59 1.44
N VAL A 15 24.87 -11.07 0.22
CA VAL A 15 24.34 -9.76 -0.12
C VAL A 15 22.84 -9.88 0.05
N GLN A 16 22.31 -9.47 1.20
CA GLN A 16 20.88 -9.25 1.38
C GLN A 16 20.55 -8.05 0.50
N SER A 17 20.33 -8.31 -0.80
CA SER A 17 19.62 -7.42 -1.69
C SER A 17 18.24 -7.23 -1.07
N TYR A 18 18.10 -6.21 -0.21
CA TYR A 18 16.81 -5.77 0.27
C TYR A 18 16.07 -5.22 -0.95
N ALA A 19 15.31 -6.10 -1.61
CA ALA A 19 14.34 -5.68 -2.60
C ALA A 19 13.39 -4.70 -1.91
N SER A 20 13.56 -3.41 -2.18
CA SER A 20 12.69 -2.39 -1.63
C SER A 20 11.34 -2.55 -2.29
N ASN A 21 10.35 -2.98 -1.51
CA ASN A 21 9.00 -3.14 -2.02
C ASN A 21 8.40 -1.75 -2.23
N LYS A 22 7.98 -1.46 -3.45
CA LYS A 22 7.38 -0.18 -3.82
C LYS A 22 5.90 -0.17 -3.45
N TYR A 23 5.43 0.90 -2.83
CA TYR A 23 4.03 1.09 -2.47
C TYR A 23 3.62 2.55 -2.64
N TYR A 24 2.34 2.79 -2.94
CA TYR A 24 1.74 4.07 -2.60
C TYR A 24 1.52 4.12 -1.09
N CYS A 25 2.04 5.17 -0.45
CA CYS A 25 2.01 5.31 1.01
C CYS A 25 1.06 6.43 1.41
N PHE A 26 0.21 6.14 2.40
CA PHE A 26 -0.81 7.05 2.87
C PHE A 26 -0.81 7.14 4.41
N THR A 27 -0.92 8.35 4.96
CA THR A 27 -1.01 8.59 6.41
C THR A 27 -2.23 9.41 6.77
N ASP A 28 -2.80 9.19 7.94
CA ASP A 28 -3.82 10.03 8.56
C ASP A 28 -3.23 10.94 9.66
N GLY A 29 -1.90 11.12 9.67
CA GLY A 29 -1.16 11.83 10.71
C GLY A 29 -0.85 10.98 11.94
N LYS A 30 -1.29 9.72 11.99
CA LYS A 30 -0.90 8.77 13.05
C LYS A 30 0.31 7.93 12.65
N ASN A 31 0.74 7.10 13.59
CA ASN A 31 1.97 6.30 13.49
C ASN A 31 1.94 5.21 12.40
N SER A 32 0.76 4.79 11.94
CA SER A 32 0.64 3.72 10.94
C SER A 32 0.52 4.29 9.53
N ILE A 33 1.26 3.71 8.57
CA ILE A 33 1.21 4.10 7.17
C ILE A 33 0.47 3.02 6.38
N LEU A 34 -0.62 3.40 5.72
CA LEU A 34 -1.34 2.56 4.78
C LEU A 34 -0.47 2.37 3.52
N LEU A 35 -0.28 1.12 3.12
CA LEU A 35 0.50 0.70 1.97
C LEU A 35 -0.44 0.09 0.93
N VAL A 36 -0.43 0.64 -0.27
CA VAL A 36 -1.21 0.15 -1.41
C VAL A 36 -0.27 -0.25 -2.54
N SER A 37 -0.49 -1.44 -3.12
CA SER A 37 0.34 -1.96 -4.21
C SER A 37 0.34 -0.99 -5.41
N PRO A 38 1.47 -0.83 -6.12
CA PRO A 38 1.53 -0.09 -7.38
C PRO A 38 0.57 -0.66 -8.44
N GLU A 39 0.28 -1.96 -8.38
CA GLU A 39 -0.71 -2.65 -9.23
C GLU A 39 -2.15 -2.40 -8.75
N TYR A 40 -2.48 -1.16 -8.40
CA TYR A 40 -3.64 -0.89 -7.58
C TYR A 40 -4.97 -1.25 -8.26
N GLN A 41 -4.98 -1.26 -9.59
CA GLN A 41 -6.15 -1.56 -10.41
C GLN A 41 -6.74 -2.95 -10.12
N LYS A 42 -5.89 -3.90 -9.68
CA LYS A 42 -6.25 -5.28 -9.36
C LYS A 42 -5.98 -5.62 -7.88
N ILE A 43 -5.95 -4.63 -6.97
CA ILE A 43 -5.69 -4.92 -5.56
C ILE A 43 -6.68 -5.91 -4.98
N GLN A 44 -6.16 -6.81 -4.16
CA GLN A 44 -6.94 -7.73 -3.34
C GLN A 44 -6.62 -7.58 -1.85
N SER A 45 -5.51 -6.91 -1.53
CA SER A 45 -5.14 -6.59 -0.17
C SER A 45 -4.37 -5.28 -0.08
N ILE A 46 -4.36 -4.74 1.14
CA ILE A 46 -3.55 -3.61 1.58
C ILE A 46 -2.84 -3.99 2.88
N LYS A 47 -1.88 -3.17 3.30
CA LYS A 47 -1.13 -3.38 4.54
C LYS A 47 -0.99 -2.08 5.30
N TYR A 48 -0.70 -2.17 6.59
CA TYR A 48 -0.21 -1.03 7.37
C TYR A 48 1.21 -1.29 7.83
N TYR A 49 2.12 -0.35 7.59
CA TYR A 49 3.42 -0.32 8.27
C TYR A 49 3.23 0.14 9.73
N PRO A 50 3.95 -0.43 10.72
CA PRO A 50 4.95 -1.50 10.62
C PRO A 50 4.38 -2.93 10.72
N TYR A 51 3.06 -3.09 10.83
CA TYR A 51 2.43 -4.39 11.10
C TYR A 51 2.54 -5.39 9.94
N LEU A 52 2.52 -4.90 8.70
CA LEU A 52 2.70 -5.65 7.44
C LEU A 52 1.77 -6.86 7.26
N LYS A 53 0.67 -6.92 8.02
CA LYS A 53 -0.39 -7.91 7.87
C LYS A 53 -1.29 -7.54 6.70
N ASP A 54 -1.56 -8.53 5.84
CA ASP A 54 -2.54 -8.38 4.77
C ASP A 54 -3.96 -8.17 5.33
N ILE A 55 -4.60 -7.09 4.88
CA ILE A 55 -6.01 -6.83 5.06
C ILE A 55 -6.68 -7.08 3.72
N LYS A 56 -7.59 -8.06 3.68
CA LYS A 56 -8.27 -8.45 2.44
C LYS A 56 -9.31 -7.41 2.05
N LEU A 57 -9.41 -7.17 0.75
CA LEU A 57 -10.43 -6.32 0.14
C LEU A 57 -11.37 -7.20 -0.69
N SER A 58 -12.65 -6.82 -0.74
CA SER A 58 -13.59 -7.39 -1.71
C SER A 58 -13.27 -6.92 -3.12
N VAL A 59 -13.95 -7.48 -4.13
CA VAL A 59 -14.10 -6.78 -5.42
C VAL A 59 -14.73 -5.38 -5.20
N PRO A 60 -14.52 -4.42 -6.12
CA PRO A 60 -15.17 -3.12 -6.02
C PRO A 60 -16.68 -3.24 -5.87
N VAL A 61 -17.22 -2.55 -4.87
CA VAL A 61 -18.67 -2.48 -4.63
C VAL A 61 -19.28 -1.23 -5.25
N HIS A 62 -18.46 -0.22 -5.49
CA HIS A 62 -18.86 1.01 -6.17
C HIS A 62 -17.66 1.58 -6.92
N ILE A 63 -17.94 2.12 -8.10
CA ILE A 63 -17.00 2.88 -8.92
C ILE A 63 -17.75 4.10 -9.41
N GLU A 64 -17.19 5.27 -9.15
CA GLU A 64 -17.69 6.56 -9.64
C GLU A 64 -16.57 7.23 -10.43
N GLU A 65 -16.93 7.81 -11.58
CA GLU A 65 -16.02 8.57 -12.43
C GLU A 65 -16.50 10.01 -12.49
N VAL A 66 -15.60 10.94 -12.13
CA VAL A 66 -15.88 12.37 -12.07
C VAL A 66 -15.06 13.08 -13.14
N GLU A 67 -15.75 13.73 -14.06
CA GLU A 67 -15.11 14.62 -15.04
C GLU A 67 -14.64 15.89 -14.34
N VAL A 68 -13.32 16.10 -14.30
CA VAL A 68 -12.70 17.26 -13.64
C VAL A 68 -12.55 18.45 -14.59
N GLU A 69 -11.95 18.23 -15.75
CA GLU A 69 -11.73 19.26 -16.76
C GLU A 69 -11.91 18.70 -18.16
N LYS A 70 -12.32 19.55 -19.10
CA LYS A 70 -12.33 19.23 -20.54
C LYS A 70 -10.89 18.87 -20.90
N PHE A 71 -10.65 17.63 -21.33
CA PHE A 71 -9.34 17.03 -21.71
C PHE A 71 -8.48 16.41 -20.60
N ALA A 72 -8.90 16.44 -19.32
CA ALA A 72 -8.24 15.65 -18.28
C ALA A 72 -8.79 14.21 -18.24
N GLN A 73 -7.99 13.25 -17.77
CA GLN A 73 -8.53 11.92 -17.44
C GLN A 73 -9.49 12.07 -16.25
N PRO A 74 -10.61 11.32 -16.22
CA PRO A 74 -11.55 11.41 -15.12
C PRO A 74 -10.89 10.96 -13.82
N GLU A 75 -11.32 11.56 -12.71
CA GLU A 75 -11.02 11.01 -11.40
C GLU A 75 -11.91 9.79 -11.18
N VAL A 76 -11.31 8.69 -10.75
CA VAL A 76 -12.00 7.44 -10.45
C VAL A 76 -11.97 7.19 -8.97
N TYR A 77 -13.15 7.11 -8.37
CA TYR A 77 -13.40 6.77 -6.97
C TYR A 77 -13.80 5.30 -6.90
N LYS A 78 -12.92 4.46 -6.37
CA LYS A 78 -13.12 3.00 -6.27
C LYS A 78 -13.31 2.59 -4.82
N THR A 79 -14.50 2.10 -4.49
CA THR A 79 -14.84 1.65 -3.14
C THR A 79 -14.80 0.14 -3.02
N MET A 80 -14.11 -0.37 -1.99
CA MET A 80 -13.92 -1.80 -1.72
C MET A 80 -14.18 -2.09 -0.24
N ASN A 81 -14.82 -3.21 0.08
CA ASN A 81 -15.06 -3.61 1.47
C ASN A 81 -13.79 -4.17 2.11
N GLU A 82 -13.54 -3.80 3.35
CA GLU A 82 -12.57 -4.44 4.23
C GLU A 82 -13.12 -5.76 4.77
N LEU A 83 -12.38 -6.85 4.56
CA LEU A 83 -12.74 -8.19 4.98
C LEU A 83 -11.80 -8.69 6.09
N ILE A 84 -12.34 -8.81 7.30
CA ILE A 84 -11.65 -9.40 8.45
C ILE A 84 -12.44 -10.64 8.86
N ASP A 85 -11.78 -11.80 8.86
CA ASP A 85 -12.39 -13.10 9.19
C ASP A 85 -13.68 -13.38 8.41
N GLY A 86 -13.69 -13.00 7.12
CA GLY A 86 -14.83 -13.17 6.21
C GLY A 86 -15.98 -12.17 6.42
N LYS A 87 -15.89 -11.27 7.40
CA LYS A 87 -16.90 -10.25 7.68
C LYS A 87 -16.51 -8.90 7.09
N VAL A 88 -17.50 -8.18 6.58
CA VAL A 88 -17.33 -6.78 6.17
C VAL A 88 -17.24 -5.91 7.42
N THR A 89 -16.10 -5.25 7.62
CA THR A 89 -15.82 -4.47 8.84
C THR A 89 -15.64 -2.97 8.60
N GLY A 90 -15.40 -2.59 7.35
CA GLY A 90 -15.28 -1.21 6.90
C GLY A 90 -15.21 -1.15 5.38
N GLN A 91 -14.92 0.04 4.87
CA GLN A 91 -14.75 0.29 3.45
C GLN A 91 -13.58 1.23 3.21
N TYR A 92 -12.80 0.93 2.18
CA TYR A 92 -11.81 1.84 1.63
C TYR A 92 -12.33 2.45 0.35
N THR A 93 -12.10 3.74 0.15
CA THR A 93 -12.32 4.43 -1.13
C THR A 93 -10.98 4.94 -1.62
N PHE A 94 -10.58 4.53 -2.82
CA PHE A 94 -9.34 4.92 -3.48
C PHE A 94 -9.64 5.92 -4.57
N VAL A 95 -8.85 7.00 -4.66
CA VAL A 95 -8.98 8.04 -5.67
C VAL A 95 -7.78 7.98 -6.60
N SER A 96 -8.06 7.85 -7.89
CA SER A 96 -7.03 7.75 -8.92
C SER A 96 -7.38 8.53 -10.17
N GLN A 97 -6.35 8.95 -10.90
CA GLN A 97 -6.48 9.58 -12.20
C GLN A 97 -5.54 8.82 -13.14
N GLY A 98 -6.12 8.12 -14.12
CA GLY A 98 -5.38 7.16 -14.95
C GLY A 98 -4.84 5.98 -14.17
N TYR A 99 -3.50 5.87 -14.11
CA TYR A 99 -2.78 4.82 -13.36
C TYR A 99 -2.21 5.33 -12.03
N ILE A 100 -2.42 6.61 -11.72
CA ILE A 100 -1.84 7.25 -10.53
C ILE A 100 -2.88 7.20 -9.42
N LEU A 101 -2.52 6.54 -8.32
CA LEU A 101 -3.29 6.53 -7.09
C LEU A 101 -2.76 7.64 -6.17
N TYR A 102 -3.62 8.58 -5.77
CA TYR A 102 -3.22 9.73 -4.96
C TYR A 102 -4.14 10.03 -3.77
N GLY A 103 -5.28 9.36 -3.68
CA GLY A 103 -6.19 9.49 -2.55
C GLY A 103 -6.61 8.16 -1.96
N ALA A 104 -6.80 8.14 -0.65
CA ALA A 104 -7.43 7.04 0.05
C ALA A 104 -8.27 7.57 1.22
N SER A 105 -9.40 6.93 1.48
CA SER A 105 -10.18 7.12 2.68
C SER A 105 -10.69 5.78 3.22
N TYR A 106 -11.01 5.75 4.50
CA TYR A 106 -11.53 4.57 5.17
C TYR A 106 -12.73 4.92 6.05
N ARG A 107 -13.77 4.10 6.00
CA ARG A 107 -14.94 4.17 6.86
C ARG A 107 -15.06 2.90 7.68
N ASN A 108 -14.99 3.01 8.99
CA ASN A 108 -15.20 1.88 9.89
C ASN A 108 -16.69 1.68 10.17
N PHE A 109 -17.22 0.48 9.93
CA PHE A 109 -18.67 0.25 10.05
C PHE A 109 -19.17 0.15 11.49
N LYS A 110 -18.31 -0.28 12.41
CA LYS A 110 -18.64 -0.42 13.83
C LYS A 110 -18.71 0.94 14.51
N THR A 111 -17.71 1.80 14.28
CA THR A 111 -17.57 3.10 14.95
C THR A 111 -18.16 4.25 14.14
N LYS A 112 -18.49 4.03 12.87
CA LYS A 112 -18.90 5.06 11.89
C LYS A 112 -17.84 6.14 11.63
N LYS A 113 -16.63 5.99 12.16
CA LYS A 113 -15.54 6.92 11.95
C LYS A 113 -15.06 6.87 10.51
N GLU A 114 -14.87 8.04 9.93
CA GLU A 114 -14.20 8.24 8.65
C GLU A 114 -12.77 8.72 8.88
N THR A 115 -11.86 8.26 8.04
CA THR A 115 -10.44 8.59 8.06
C THR A 115 -10.02 8.93 6.65
N HIS A 116 -9.51 10.13 6.45
CA HIS A 116 -8.94 10.56 5.17
C HIS A 116 -7.43 10.47 5.29
N PHE A 117 -6.80 9.89 4.28
CA PHE A 117 -5.36 9.77 4.24
C PHE A 117 -4.76 10.72 3.22
N GLN A 118 -3.56 11.18 3.52
CA GLN A 118 -2.72 11.99 2.65
C GLN A 118 -1.60 11.11 2.10
N GLN A 119 -1.29 11.24 0.81
CA GLN A 119 -0.13 10.57 0.24
C GLN A 119 1.16 11.16 0.82
N VAL A 120 2.14 10.29 1.11
CA VAL A 120 3.44 10.70 1.64
C VAL A 120 4.57 10.00 0.91
N SER A 121 5.64 10.76 0.62
CA SER A 121 6.89 10.21 0.11
C SER A 121 7.87 10.07 1.26
N LEU A 122 8.01 8.84 1.78
CA LEU A 122 8.88 8.50 2.91
C LEU A 122 9.76 7.30 2.54
N ASN A 123 10.96 7.23 3.13
CA ASN A 123 11.81 6.06 3.05
C ASN A 123 11.65 5.25 4.35
N LEU A 124 10.95 4.12 4.27
CA LEU A 124 10.71 3.21 5.39
C LEU A 124 11.64 2.00 5.25
N LYS A 125 12.01 1.37 6.36
CA LYS A 125 12.93 0.22 6.34
C LYS A 125 12.34 -0.90 5.47
N GLY A 126 12.94 -1.14 4.30
CA GLY A 126 12.51 -2.17 3.35
C GLY A 126 11.30 -1.81 2.48
N ILE A 127 10.82 -0.56 2.54
CA ILE A 127 9.67 -0.05 1.76
C ILE A 127 10.03 1.29 1.12
N SER A 128 9.79 1.40 -0.18
CA SER A 128 9.89 2.66 -0.92
C SER A 128 8.48 3.20 -1.19
N CYS A 129 8.18 4.37 -0.65
CA CYS A 129 6.96 5.09 -1.00
C CYS A 129 7.13 5.76 -2.38
N LEU A 130 6.17 5.50 -3.27
CA LEU A 130 6.07 6.09 -4.61
C LEU A 130 5.63 7.56 -4.56
#